data_AF-A0A956X034-F1
#
_entry.id   AF-A0A956X034-F1
#
_cell.length_a   1.000
_cell.length_b   1.000
_cell.length_c   1.000
_cell.angle_alpha   90.00
_cell.angle_beta   90.00
_cell.angle_gamma   90.00
#
_symmetry.space_group_name_H-M   'P 1'
#
loop_
_entity.id
_entity.type
_entity.pdbx_description
1 polymer ?
#
loop_
_entity_poly.entity_id
_entity_poly.type
_entity_poly.pdbx_seq_one_letter_code
_entity_poly.pdbx_strand_id
1 'polypeptide(L)'
;MLEGKRVVLRTIRRDDLPRLNQFNNDVAVELAGGGDPPIPQSLERLKAEFDSSAGNGGRDGTSFAIEVDGVFIGQCALFNHHPVARRMELGITIGDQAYWGQGYGR
;
A
#
# COMPACT_ATOMS: atom_id res chain seq x y z
N MET A 1 7.88 9.77 8.08
CA MET A 1 6.86 9.06 8.87
C MET A 1 5.77 10.07 9.21
N LEU A 2 4.51 9.71 8.99
CA LEU A 2 3.35 10.54 9.33
C LEU A 2 2.58 9.82 10.43
N GLU A 3 2.37 10.48 11.55
CA GLU A 3 1.73 9.90 12.74
C GLU A 3 0.26 10.33 12.80
N GLY A 4 -0.64 9.36 12.79
CA GLY A 4 -2.06 9.54 13.03
C GLY A 4 -2.44 9.06 14.43
N LYS A 5 -3.71 9.26 14.80
CA LYS A 5 -4.24 8.80 16.11
C LYS A 5 -4.33 7.28 16.23
N ARG A 6 -4.42 6.57 15.10
CA ARG A 6 -4.68 5.12 15.03
C ARG A 6 -3.68 4.36 14.17
N VAL A 7 -2.97 5.06 13.29
CA VAL A 7 -2.05 4.46 12.33
C VAL A 7 -0.81 5.31 12.20
N VAL A 8 0.30 4.66 11.86
CA VAL A 8 1.52 5.29 11.40
C VAL A 8 1.66 5.02 9.91
N LEU A 9 1.88 6.08 9.12
CA LEU A 9 2.29 5.95 7.73
C LEU A 9 3.81 6.08 7.64
N ARG A 10 4.46 5.04 7.15
CA ARG A 10 5.92 5.00 6.98
C ARG A 10 6.31 4.53 5.60
N THR A 11 7.60 4.63 5.28
CA THR A 11 8.12 3.98 4.07
C THR A 11 7.85 2.49 4.12
N ILE A 12 7.48 1.90 2.99
CA ILE A 12 7.54 0.45 2.80
C ILE A 12 9.02 0.04 2.88
N ARG A 13 9.29 -1.06 3.59
CA ARG A 13 10.61 -1.66 3.77
C ARG A 13 10.67 -2.97 3.01
N ARG A 14 11.89 -3.42 2.71
CA ARG A 14 12.12 -4.70 2.04
C ARG A 14 11.53 -5.89 2.80
N ASP A 15 11.51 -5.81 4.13
CA ASP A 15 10.94 -6.83 5.01
C ASP A 15 9.39 -6.87 5.00
N ASP A 16 8.72 -5.83 4.52
CA ASP A 16 7.26 -5.83 4.35
C ASP A 16 6.84 -6.60 3.10
N LEU A 17 7.73 -6.77 2.11
CA LEU A 17 7.40 -7.32 0.80
C LEU A 17 6.77 -8.72 0.85
N PRO A 18 7.22 -9.67 1.69
CA PRO A 18 6.56 -10.96 1.82
C PRO A 18 5.10 -10.84 2.27
N ARG A 19 4.82 -9.93 3.22
CA ARG A 19 3.46 -9.70 3.73
C ARG A 19 2.61 -8.92 2.73
N LEU A 20 3.20 -7.95 2.05
CA LEU A 20 2.55 -7.23 0.95
C LEU A 20 2.18 -8.18 -0.20
N ASN A 21 3.07 -9.12 -0.52
CA ASN A 21 2.80 -10.15 -1.51
C ASN A 21 1.62 -11.05 -1.11
N GLN A 22 1.47 -11.37 0.17
CA GLN A 22 0.29 -12.10 0.65
C GLN A 22 -1.00 -11.30 0.40
N PHE A 23 -0.98 -9.99 0.69
CA PHE A 23 -2.14 -9.13 0.46
C PHE A 23 -2.52 -9.05 -1.03
N ASN A 24 -1.54 -8.81 -1.91
CA ASN A 24 -1.77 -8.69 -3.36
C ASN A 24 -2.20 -10.02 -4.03
N ASN A 25 -2.10 -11.15 -3.33
CA ASN A 25 -2.54 -12.45 -3.82
C ASN A 25 -3.75 -12.99 -3.03
N ASP A 26 -4.30 -12.22 -2.10
CA ASP A 26 -5.53 -12.56 -1.40
C ASP A 26 -6.73 -12.00 -2.19
N VAL A 27 -7.53 -12.92 -2.72
CA VAL A 27 -8.73 -12.59 -3.53
C VAL A 27 -9.71 -11.72 -2.75
N ALA A 28 -9.85 -11.91 -1.44
CA ALA A 28 -10.77 -11.09 -0.65
C ALA A 28 -10.28 -9.63 -0.58
N VAL A 29 -8.96 -9.42 -0.45
CA VAL A 29 -8.34 -8.09 -0.43
C VAL A 29 -8.53 -7.40 -1.78
N GLU A 30 -8.30 -8.11 -2.89
CA GLU A 30 -8.51 -7.58 -4.25
C GLU A 30 -9.98 -7.19 -4.49
N LEU A 31 -10.92 -8.06 -4.09
CA LEU A 31 -12.36 -7.77 -4.23
C LEU A 31 -12.80 -6.57 -3.39
N ALA A 32 -12.15 -6.28 -2.27
CA ALA A 32 -12.40 -5.10 -1.46
C ALA A 32 -11.85 -3.80 -2.11
N GLY A 33 -10.91 -3.92 -3.05
CA GLY A 33 -10.14 -2.81 -3.63
C GLY A 33 -10.80 -2.07 -4.80
N GLY A 34 -11.91 -2.55 -5.35
CA GLY A 34 -12.63 -1.85 -6.43
C GLY A 34 -13.05 -2.70 -7.62
N GLY A 35 -12.80 -4.02 -7.59
CA GLY A 35 -13.36 -4.97 -8.56
C GLY A 35 -12.56 -5.13 -9.85
N ASP A 36 -11.32 -4.64 -9.91
CA ASP A 36 -10.38 -5.05 -10.94
C ASP A 36 -10.14 -6.57 -10.87
N PRO A 37 -9.91 -7.25 -12.01
CA PRO A 37 -9.55 -8.66 -11.99
C PRO A 37 -8.28 -8.87 -11.15
N PRO A 38 -8.24 -9.87 -10.26
CA PRO A 38 -7.03 -10.14 -9.49
C PRO A 38 -5.87 -10.45 -10.44
N ILE A 39 -4.75 -9.76 -10.26
CA ILE A 39 -3.51 -9.99 -11.00
C ILE A 39 -2.50 -10.58 -10.02
N PRO A 40 -2.36 -11.92 -9.94
CA PRO A 40 -1.39 -12.53 -9.05
C PRO A 40 0.01 -11.98 -9.29
N GLN A 41 0.68 -11.63 -8.20
CA GLN A 41 2.01 -11.04 -8.24
C GLN A 41 3.01 -12.00 -7.62
N SER A 42 4.05 -12.37 -8.35
CA SER A 42 5.15 -13.15 -7.76
C SER A 42 5.98 -12.26 -6.83
N LEU A 43 6.55 -12.87 -5.78
CA LEU A 43 7.43 -12.16 -4.85
C LEU A 43 8.65 -11.54 -5.56
N GLU A 44 9.20 -12.23 -6.57
CA GLU A 44 10.34 -11.73 -7.34
C GLU A 44 9.98 -10.51 -8.19
N ARG A 45 8.78 -10.49 -8.79
CA ARG A 45 8.27 -9.29 -9.48
C ARG A 45 8.13 -8.12 -8.51
N LEU A 46 7.53 -8.35 -7.34
CA LEU A 46 7.35 -7.32 -6.32
C LEU A 46 8.68 -6.73 -5.83
N LYS A 47 9.69 -7.58 -5.58
CA LYS A 47 11.04 -7.13 -5.19
C LYS A 47 11.69 -6.28 -6.28
N ALA A 48 11.60 -6.69 -7.54
CA ALA A 48 12.15 -5.94 -8.66
C ALA A 48 11.47 -4.57 -8.84
N GLU A 49 10.15 -4.51 -8.68
CA GLU A 49 9.38 -3.26 -8.70
C GLU A 49 9.78 -2.32 -7.54
N PHE A 50 9.98 -2.87 -6.34
CA PHE A 50 10.47 -2.12 -5.18
C PHE A 50 11.88 -1.55 -5.44
N ASP A 51 12.81 -2.36 -5.95
CA ASP A 51 14.18 -1.94 -6.23
C ASP A 51 14.25 -0.86 -7.32
N SER A 52 13.46 -1.03 -8.38
CA SER A 52 13.33 -0.03 -9.45
C SER A 52 12.80 1.30 -8.90
N SER A 53 11.74 1.25 -8.09
CA SER A 53 11.14 2.44 -7.49
C SER A 53 12.09 3.17 -6.54
N ALA A 54 12.86 2.43 -5.74
CA ALA A 54 13.88 3.00 -4.85
C ALA A 54 15.02 3.67 -5.63
N GLY A 55 15.39 3.14 -6.80
CA GLY A 55 16.43 3.69 -7.68
C GLY A 55 16.07 5.01 -8.37
N ASN A 56 14.79 5.36 -8.47
CA ASN A 56 14.30 6.51 -9.26
C ASN A 56 14.39 7.88 -8.55
N GLY A 57 15.08 8.00 -7.40
CA GLY A 57 15.51 9.31 -6.91
C GLY A 57 14.47 10.18 -6.19
N GLY A 58 13.44 9.56 -5.59
CA GLY A 58 12.87 10.00 -4.31
C GLY A 58 12.27 11.41 -4.23
N ARG A 59 11.13 11.64 -4.91
CA ARG A 59 10.01 12.51 -4.45
C ARG A 59 8.64 12.04 -4.95
N ASP A 60 8.62 11.10 -5.89
CA ASP A 60 7.41 10.43 -6.38
C ASP A 60 6.90 9.34 -5.42
N GLY A 61 7.53 9.19 -4.25
CA GLY A 61 7.19 8.25 -3.19
C GLY A 61 5.84 8.58 -2.56
N THR A 62 4.78 8.21 -3.27
CA THR A 62 3.40 8.39 -2.84
C THR A 62 2.87 7.17 -2.12
N SER A 63 3.63 6.08 -2.07
CA SER A 63 3.26 4.83 -1.38
C SER A 63 3.77 4.79 0.05
N PHE A 64 2.89 4.43 0.97
CA PHE A 64 3.17 4.31 2.39
C PHE A 64 2.70 2.95 2.89
N ALA A 65 3.48 2.35 3.78
CA ALA A 65 3.02 1.28 4.65
C ALA A 65 2.14 1.88 5.75
N ILE A 66 1.03 1.21 6.05
CA ILE A 66 0.12 1.48 7.14
C ILE A 66 0.48 0.52 8.28
N GLU A 67 0.84 1.10 9.43
CA GLU A 67 1.25 0.36 10.61
C GLU A 67 0.33 0.67 11.81
N VAL A 68 0.00 -0.37 12.58
CA VAL A 68 -0.71 -0.28 13.87
C VAL A 68 0.09 -1.07 14.89
N ASP A 69 0.53 -0.43 15.98
CA ASP A 69 1.31 -1.06 17.05
C ASP A 69 2.51 -1.90 16.56
N GLY A 70 3.23 -1.41 15.55
CA GLY A 70 4.37 -2.11 14.95
C GLY A 70 4.01 -3.14 13.87
N VAL A 71 2.72 -3.40 13.65
CA VAL A 71 2.22 -4.38 12.67
C VAL A 71 1.92 -3.70 11.34
N PHE A 72 2.55 -4.17 10.26
CA PHE A 72 2.20 -3.78 8.90
C PHE A 72 0.86 -4.42 8.49
N ILE A 73 -0.17 -3.58 8.34
CA ILE A 73 -1.54 -4.04 8.08
C ILE A 73 -2.01 -3.78 6.65
N GLY A 74 -1.26 -3.00 5.87
CA GLY A 74 -1.68 -2.59 4.53
C GLY A 74 -0.87 -1.42 4.00
N GLN A 75 -1.27 -0.88 2.85
CA GLN A 75 -0.59 0.23 2.21
C GLN A 75 -1.57 1.27 1.69
N CYS A 76 -1.09 2.50 1.47
CA CYS A 76 -1.81 3.50 0.71
C CYS A 76 -0.88 4.17 -0.29
N ALA A 77 -1.43 4.65 -1.40
CA ALA A 77 -0.67 5.35 -2.41
C ALA A 77 -1.47 6.50 -3.04
N LEU A 78 -0.77 7.57 -3.42
CA LEU A 78 -1.33 8.58 -4.33
C LEU A 78 -0.98 8.23 -5.77
N PHE A 79 -1.95 8.34 -6.66
CA PHE A 79 -1.77 8.11 -8.10
C PHE A 79 -2.65 9.06 -8.92
N ASN A 80 -2.60 8.94 -10.25
CA ASN A 80 -3.33 9.80 -11.20
C ASN A 80 -3.13 11.30 -10.93
N HIS A 81 -1.86 11.71 -10.86
CA HIS A 81 -1.50 13.10 -10.60
C HIS A 81 -1.91 14.02 -11.74
N HIS A 82 -2.76 15.01 -11.43
CA HIS A 82 -3.14 16.09 -12.33
C HIS A 82 -2.80 17.45 -11.67
N PRO A 83 -1.53 17.91 -11.76
CA PRO A 83 -1.06 19.11 -11.05
C PRO A 83 -1.83 20.38 -11.42
N VAL A 84 -2.16 20.57 -12.70
CA VAL A 84 -2.92 21.73 -13.19
C VAL A 84 -4.33 21.76 -12.60
N ALA A 85 -4.99 20.60 -12.55
CA ALA A 85 -6.32 20.47 -11.96
C ALA A 85 -6.27 20.37 -10.42
N ARG A 86 -5.07 20.27 -9.82
CA ARG A 86 -4.84 19.99 -8.40
C ARG A 86 -5.62 18.76 -7.91
N ARG A 87 -5.62 17.69 -8.71
CA ARG A 87 -6.26 16.41 -8.39
C ARG A 87 -5.24 15.30 -8.31
N MET A 88 -5.52 14.36 -7.42
CA MET A 88 -4.83 13.09 -7.25
C MET A 88 -5.85 12.11 -6.66
N GLU A 89 -5.61 10.84 -6.87
CA GLU A 89 -6.40 9.76 -6.30
C GLU A 89 -5.62 9.13 -5.16
N LEU A 90 -6.33 8.71 -4.11
CA LEU A 90 -5.78 8.01 -2.97
C LEU A 90 -6.36 6.59 -2.97
N GLY A 91 -5.49 5.60 -3.09
CA GLY A 91 -5.83 4.21 -2.84
C GLY A 91 -5.41 3.82 -1.44
N ILE A 92 -6.27 3.07 -0.76
CA ILE A 92 -5.98 2.50 0.55
C ILE A 92 -6.33 1.01 0.48
N THR A 93 -5.37 0.17 0.83
CA THR A 93 -5.55 -1.27 0.97
C THR A 93 -5.23 -1.64 2.41
N ILE A 94 -6.22 -2.15 3.14
CA ILE A 94 -5.99 -2.86 4.40
C ILE A 94 -5.92 -4.34 4.03
N GLY A 95 -4.72 -4.90 4.01
CA GLY A 95 -4.52 -6.29 3.61
C GLY A 95 -4.78 -7.29 4.73
N ASP A 96 -4.54 -6.88 5.98
CA ASP A 96 -4.84 -7.72 7.14
C ASP A 96 -6.33 -7.65 7.50
N GLN A 97 -7.05 -8.73 7.17
CA GLN A 97 -8.49 -8.85 7.40
C GLN A 97 -8.88 -8.71 8.88
N ALA A 98 -7.97 -8.99 9.82
CA ALA A 98 -8.25 -8.79 11.25
C ALA A 98 -8.53 -7.32 11.57
N TYR A 99 -8.05 -6.38 10.75
CA TYR A 99 -8.19 -4.93 10.93
C TYR A 99 -9.36 -4.33 10.12
N TRP A 100 -10.11 -5.13 9.39
CA TRP A 100 -11.25 -4.67 8.59
C TRP A 100 -12.41 -4.19 9.47
N GLY A 101 -13.14 -3.17 9.00
CA GLY A 101 -14.29 -2.61 9.72
C GLY A 101 -13.95 -1.80 10.97
N GLN A 102 -12.66 -1.66 11.33
CA GLN A 102 -12.23 -0.95 12.55
C GLN A 102 -11.92 0.55 12.31
N GLY A 103 -12.01 1.01 11.07
CA GLY A 103 -11.83 2.42 10.70
C GLY A 103 -10.38 2.89 10.56
N TYR A 104 -9.45 1.98 10.24
CA TYR A 104 -8.04 2.33 9.95
C TYR A 104 -7.83 2.99 8.57
N GLY A 105 -8.79 2.87 7.66
CA GLY A 105 -8.75 3.51 6.33
C GLY A 105 -9.60 4.78 6.20
N ARG A 106 -9.94 5.45 7.30
CA ARG A 106 -10.81 6.64 7.32
C ARG A 106 -10.02 7.94 7.41
#